data_AF-A0AB35PCB7-F1
#
_entry.id   AF-A0AB35PCB7-F1
#
_cell.length_a   1.000
_cell.length_b   1.000
_cell.length_c   1.000
_cell.angle_alpha   90.00
_cell.angle_beta   90.00
_cell.angle_gamma   90.00
#
_symmetry.space_group_name_H-M   'P 1'
#
loop_
_entity.id
_entity.type
_entity.pdbx_description
1 polymer ?
#
loop_
_entity_poly.entity_id
_entity_poly.type
_entity_poly.pdbx_seq_one_letter_code
_entity_poly.pdbx_strand_id
1 'polypeptide(L)'
;MTLTNNKIVPFAHLHLHTPEGSLLDGFCRIDPMIKLAQEFGMDSIGVSDHGTCFAHIQFYKKCKAAGIHPVLGMEGYIAPRKQWKKADFDRINYTDVAYRTKEELAKLESEGYIAFEKKQRDSFTKGKTTKPEHVEFLAKLNEKDPAAFDALKKSTRWYLSGKQDDKQKRLFEWSPRIAHLLMIAKNNEGYKNLIKLTTIGSVEGFYGKPRFDYGDIKKYGKGIIATSSCLGGTIPQLIRRGKFRVAKNHIKFYKKCFDEFYLEIQPSTMQEQILVNNILIEWSKELDVPLVATSDAHMLRPEDRPVHKAITSINKGKDEDESDIDVYEHCVFYSAEEMLAMGMPEEALINAYNIAHSCHVDLDESSIKYPEFEVPDDFDFDSYLAHISNKGLMEKIAEGNFVGKNFYKMYRKYKRRLDYELEVIKNKNISAYMLIVWDYINFAKRNDILVGPGRGSAAGSLVAYVTGITNLDPIRYNLLFERKLIAFVKLGEFRGSLRAMKHMVILSRAA
;
A
#
# COMPACT_ATOMS: atom_id res chain seq x y z
N MET A 1 -6.69 -22.48 -45.50
CA MET A 1 -7.07 -21.55 -44.42
C MET A 1 -7.50 -22.38 -43.22
N THR A 2 -6.55 -22.78 -42.39
CA THR A 2 -6.83 -23.47 -41.13
C THR A 2 -7.04 -22.39 -40.06
N LEU A 3 -8.31 -22.14 -39.73
CA LEU A 3 -8.70 -21.41 -38.53
C LEU A 3 -8.29 -22.28 -37.33
N THR A 4 -7.08 -22.09 -36.81
CA THR A 4 -6.73 -22.61 -35.49
C THR A 4 -7.54 -21.81 -34.48
N ASN A 5 -8.46 -22.46 -33.78
CA ASN A 5 -9.08 -21.94 -32.56
C ASN A 5 -7.97 -21.62 -31.55
N ASN A 6 -7.38 -20.43 -31.63
CA ASN A 6 -6.49 -19.92 -30.58
C ASN A 6 -7.36 -19.67 -29.35
N LYS A 7 -7.34 -20.63 -28.43
CA LYS A 7 -7.95 -20.47 -27.12
C LYS A 7 -7.17 -19.37 -26.40
N ILE A 8 -7.75 -18.17 -26.33
CA ILE A 8 -7.16 -17.05 -25.58
C ILE A 8 -7.24 -17.42 -24.10
N VAL A 9 -6.09 -17.55 -23.44
CA VAL A 9 -6.02 -17.80 -22.01
C VAL A 9 -6.06 -16.46 -21.28
N PRO A 10 -7.08 -16.19 -20.45
CA PRO A 10 -7.17 -14.92 -19.74
C PRO A 10 -6.08 -14.84 -18.66
N PHE A 11 -5.46 -13.68 -18.53
CA PHE A 11 -4.39 -13.44 -17.57
C PHE A 11 -4.39 -11.96 -17.13
N ALA A 12 -4.07 -11.73 -15.86
CA ALA A 12 -3.87 -10.41 -15.30
C ALA A 12 -2.61 -10.44 -14.42
N HIS A 13 -1.72 -9.48 -14.61
CA HIS A 13 -0.56 -9.32 -13.73
C HIS A 13 -1.01 -8.78 -12.37
N LEU A 14 -0.66 -9.49 -11.29
CA LEU A 14 -1.02 -9.09 -9.91
C LEU A 14 0.19 -8.66 -9.06
N HIS A 15 1.40 -9.05 -9.45
CA HIS A 15 2.65 -8.76 -8.74
C HIS A 15 3.52 -7.86 -9.62
N LEU A 16 3.44 -6.55 -9.40
CA LEU A 16 4.02 -5.51 -10.26
C LEU A 16 4.57 -4.35 -9.41
N HIS A 17 5.76 -3.86 -9.78
CA HIS A 17 6.50 -2.83 -9.06
C HIS A 17 6.70 -1.58 -9.91
N THR A 18 6.11 -0.47 -9.49
CA THR A 18 6.21 0.81 -10.20
C THR A 18 7.32 1.67 -9.60
N PRO A 19 7.90 2.61 -10.38
CA PRO A 19 8.88 3.54 -9.84
C PRO A 19 8.29 4.53 -8.82
N GLU A 20 6.96 4.74 -8.79
CA GLU A 20 6.29 5.63 -7.83
C GLU A 20 6.18 5.02 -6.42
N GLY A 21 6.08 3.69 -6.29
CA GLY A 21 6.01 3.02 -4.99
C GLY A 21 7.27 2.23 -4.64
N SER A 22 7.83 1.49 -5.58
CA SER A 22 9.06 0.70 -5.40
C SER A 22 10.29 1.50 -5.80
N LEU A 23 10.58 2.58 -5.05
CA LEU A 23 11.61 3.58 -5.39
C LEU A 23 13.02 3.04 -5.66
N LEU A 24 13.36 1.86 -5.13
CA LEU A 24 14.72 1.33 -5.18
C LEU A 24 14.96 0.35 -6.35
N ASP A 25 13.90 -0.22 -6.92
CA ASP A 25 14.01 -1.33 -7.87
C ASP A 25 12.83 -1.45 -8.85
N GLY A 26 11.72 -0.74 -8.65
CA GLY A 26 10.58 -0.72 -9.55
C GLY A 26 10.80 0.18 -10.77
N PHE A 27 10.50 -0.34 -11.96
CA PHE A 27 10.65 0.35 -13.24
C PHE A 27 9.46 0.14 -14.19
N CYS A 28 8.38 -0.52 -13.75
CA CYS A 28 7.12 -0.60 -14.49
C CYS A 28 6.36 0.73 -14.43
N ARG A 29 6.68 1.67 -15.32
CA ARG A 29 5.96 2.95 -15.42
C ARG A 29 4.48 2.72 -15.74
N ILE A 30 3.59 3.44 -15.05
CA ILE A 30 2.14 3.21 -15.10
C ILE A 30 1.56 3.37 -16.53
N ASP A 31 1.85 4.46 -17.26
CA ASP A 31 1.24 4.65 -18.60
C ASP A 31 1.71 3.60 -19.62
N PRO A 32 3.02 3.31 -19.74
CA PRO A 32 3.47 2.25 -20.63
C PRO A 32 2.98 0.86 -20.21
N MET A 33 2.84 0.58 -18.91
CA MET A 33 2.28 -0.66 -18.39
C MET A 33 0.81 -0.86 -18.81
N ILE A 34 -0.02 0.19 -18.67
CA ILE A 34 -1.42 0.19 -19.14
C ILE A 34 -1.47 -0.05 -20.66
N LYS A 35 -0.61 0.62 -21.43
CA LYS A 35 -0.57 0.44 -22.88
C LYS A 35 -0.23 -1.00 -23.26
N LEU A 36 0.80 -1.57 -22.62
CA LEU A 36 1.22 -2.94 -22.88
C LEU A 36 0.15 -3.97 -22.49
N ALA A 37 -0.56 -3.72 -21.38
CA ALA A 37 -1.72 -4.53 -20.99
C ALA A 37 -2.80 -4.55 -22.08
N GLN A 38 -3.13 -3.40 -22.67
CA GLN A 38 -4.07 -3.31 -23.80
C GLN A 38 -3.56 -4.04 -25.04
N GLU A 39 -2.26 -3.93 -25.35
CA GLU A 39 -1.61 -4.63 -26.46
C GLU A 39 -1.67 -6.16 -26.30
N PHE A 40 -1.58 -6.67 -25.06
CA PHE A 40 -1.75 -8.08 -24.72
C PHE A 40 -3.20 -8.51 -24.49
N GLY A 41 -4.17 -7.62 -24.69
CA GLY A 41 -5.59 -7.92 -24.53
C GLY A 41 -6.03 -8.13 -23.07
N MET A 42 -5.26 -7.63 -22.10
CA MET A 42 -5.62 -7.65 -20.69
C MET A 42 -6.61 -6.52 -20.37
N ASP A 43 -7.68 -6.86 -19.67
CA ASP A 43 -8.71 -5.92 -19.19
C ASP A 43 -8.46 -5.46 -17.74
N SER A 44 -7.47 -6.05 -17.07
CA SER A 44 -7.18 -5.87 -15.66
C SER A 44 -5.69 -6.03 -15.36
N ILE A 45 -5.16 -5.19 -14.47
CA ILE A 45 -3.77 -5.25 -13.99
C ILE A 45 -3.69 -4.78 -12.54
N GLY A 46 -2.70 -5.29 -11.82
CA GLY A 46 -2.42 -4.96 -10.44
C GLY A 46 -1.24 -4.03 -10.22
N VAL A 47 -1.14 -3.51 -9.01
CA VAL A 47 0.05 -2.83 -8.49
C VAL A 47 0.33 -3.33 -7.09
N SER A 48 1.58 -3.66 -6.78
CA SER A 48 1.96 -4.29 -5.51
C SER A 48 3.34 -3.86 -5.02
N ASP A 49 3.53 -2.56 -4.87
CA ASP A 49 4.82 -1.99 -4.51
C ASP A 49 5.37 -2.45 -3.15
N HIS A 50 6.70 -2.34 -3.03
CA HIS A 50 7.50 -2.75 -1.86
C HIS A 50 7.11 -1.98 -0.58
N GLY A 51 6.28 -2.60 0.25
CA GLY A 51 5.91 -2.12 1.58
C GLY A 51 5.16 -0.79 1.59
N THR A 52 4.59 -0.38 0.46
CA THR A 52 3.91 0.92 0.30
C THR A 52 2.70 0.84 -0.63
N CYS A 53 1.88 1.90 -0.60
CA CYS A 53 0.71 2.10 -1.45
C CYS A 53 0.76 3.43 -2.21
N PHE A 54 1.96 4.03 -2.39
CA PHE A 54 2.11 5.37 -2.98
C PHE A 54 1.53 5.50 -4.39
N ALA A 55 1.68 4.46 -5.22
CA ALA A 55 1.22 4.48 -6.60
C ALA A 55 -0.31 4.39 -6.74
N HIS A 56 -1.05 3.96 -5.69
CA HIS A 56 -2.44 3.51 -5.81
C HIS A 56 -3.39 4.54 -6.42
N ILE A 57 -3.36 5.79 -5.98
CA ILE A 57 -4.29 6.82 -6.48
C ILE A 57 -4.01 7.12 -7.95
N GLN A 58 -2.74 7.31 -8.31
CA GLN A 58 -2.35 7.59 -9.70
C GLN A 58 -2.68 6.40 -10.60
N PHE A 59 -2.33 5.19 -10.17
CA PHE A 59 -2.59 3.94 -10.87
C PHE A 59 -4.08 3.72 -11.09
N TYR A 60 -4.89 3.85 -10.04
CA TYR A 60 -6.35 3.73 -10.09
C TYR A 60 -6.96 4.68 -11.14
N LYS A 61 -6.62 5.98 -11.06
CA LYS A 61 -7.16 6.99 -11.98
C LYS A 61 -6.78 6.71 -13.43
N LYS A 62 -5.53 6.34 -13.68
CA LYS A 62 -5.03 6.06 -15.03
C LYS A 62 -5.64 4.79 -15.63
N CYS A 63 -5.75 3.72 -14.85
CA CYS A 63 -6.43 2.50 -15.30
C CYS A 63 -7.90 2.77 -15.64
N LYS A 64 -8.64 3.45 -14.75
CA LYS A 64 -10.05 3.81 -14.97
C LYS A 64 -10.23 4.68 -16.21
N ALA A 65 -9.34 5.64 -16.46
CA ALA A 65 -9.36 6.46 -17.66
C ALA A 65 -9.08 5.66 -18.95
N ALA A 66 -8.28 4.60 -18.85
CA ALA A 66 -7.94 3.71 -19.95
C ALA A 66 -8.93 2.53 -20.14
N GLY A 67 -9.97 2.43 -19.31
CA GLY A 67 -10.93 1.32 -19.34
C GLY A 67 -10.38 -0.01 -18.81
N ILE A 68 -9.26 0.03 -18.09
CA ILE A 68 -8.65 -1.13 -17.43
C ILE A 68 -9.12 -1.19 -15.98
N HIS A 69 -9.43 -2.39 -15.50
CA HIS A 69 -9.77 -2.66 -14.10
C HIS A 69 -8.51 -2.65 -13.21
N PRO A 70 -8.38 -1.70 -12.26
CA PRO A 70 -7.22 -1.63 -11.38
C PRO A 70 -7.35 -2.56 -10.18
N VAL A 71 -6.32 -3.39 -9.95
CA VAL A 71 -6.19 -4.22 -8.74
C VAL A 71 -5.17 -3.58 -7.79
N LEU A 72 -5.60 -3.22 -6.58
CA LEU A 72 -4.75 -2.49 -5.63
C LEU A 72 -4.17 -3.46 -4.59
N GLY A 73 -2.85 -3.62 -4.59
CA GLY A 73 -2.13 -4.48 -3.66
C GLY A 73 -0.87 -3.85 -3.08
N MET A 74 -0.12 -4.64 -2.33
CA MET A 74 1.16 -4.28 -1.71
C MET A 74 1.98 -5.54 -1.51
N GLU A 75 3.27 -5.51 -1.84
CA GLU A 75 4.21 -6.52 -1.37
C GLU A 75 4.74 -6.10 -0.01
N GLY A 76 4.10 -6.59 1.06
CA GLY A 76 4.41 -6.18 2.43
C GLY A 76 5.66 -6.85 2.99
N TYR A 77 6.38 -6.16 3.87
CA TYR A 77 7.49 -6.73 4.63
C TYR A 77 7.01 -7.27 5.97
N ILE A 78 7.17 -8.58 6.18
CA ILE A 78 6.84 -9.27 7.42
C ILE A 78 8.10 -9.50 8.24
N ALA A 79 8.02 -9.19 9.54
CA ALA A 79 9.02 -9.60 10.52
C ALA A 79 8.40 -10.48 11.61
N PRO A 80 9.18 -11.36 12.28
CA PRO A 80 8.70 -12.11 13.44
C PRO A 80 8.17 -11.21 14.58
N ARG A 81 8.76 -10.02 14.73
CA ARG A 81 8.18 -8.89 15.50
C ARG A 81 8.51 -7.57 14.81
N LYS A 82 7.58 -6.61 14.84
CA LYS A 82 7.75 -5.31 14.16
C LYS A 82 8.82 -4.40 14.78
N GLN A 83 9.03 -4.43 16.10
CA GLN A 83 9.94 -3.50 16.81
C GLN A 83 11.43 -3.91 16.85
N TRP A 84 11.87 -4.93 16.11
CA TRP A 84 13.26 -5.43 16.18
C TRP A 84 14.30 -4.40 15.71
N LYS A 85 15.38 -4.23 16.49
CA LYS A 85 16.54 -3.36 16.24
C LYS A 85 17.81 -4.17 15.95
N LYS A 86 18.87 -3.54 15.39
CA LYS A 86 20.16 -4.16 15.03
C LYS A 86 20.78 -5.04 16.12
N ALA A 87 20.76 -4.58 17.37
CA ALA A 87 21.34 -5.28 18.51
C ALA A 87 20.62 -6.60 18.84
N ASP A 88 19.37 -6.75 18.42
CA ASP A 88 18.63 -8.00 18.55
C ASP A 88 19.17 -9.04 17.54
N PHE A 89 19.70 -8.63 16.39
CA PHE A 89 20.20 -9.55 15.35
C PHE A 89 21.44 -10.36 15.75
N ASP A 90 22.28 -9.81 16.63
CA ASP A 90 23.53 -10.44 17.09
C ASP A 90 23.34 -11.24 18.39
N ARG A 91 22.22 -11.04 19.09
CA ARG A 91 21.94 -11.63 20.41
C ARG A 91 20.88 -12.73 20.39
N ILE A 92 20.19 -12.93 19.27
CA ILE A 92 19.14 -13.93 19.16
C ILE A 92 19.74 -15.32 18.93
N ASN A 93 19.74 -16.12 20.01
CA ASN A 93 19.38 -17.53 19.85
C ASN A 93 17.93 -17.55 19.36
N TYR A 94 17.67 -18.25 18.26
CA TYR A 94 16.40 -18.27 17.53
C TYR A 94 15.16 -18.63 18.40
N THR A 95 15.34 -18.99 19.67
CA THR A 95 14.33 -19.28 20.70
C THR A 95 13.55 -18.07 21.24
N ASP A 96 13.81 -16.84 20.78
CA ASP A 96 13.16 -15.63 21.32
C ASP A 96 11.89 -15.16 20.58
N VAL A 97 11.36 -15.94 19.63
CA VAL A 97 10.03 -15.69 19.05
C VAL A 97 8.94 -16.54 19.69
N ALA A 98 8.67 -16.33 20.99
CA ALA A 98 7.33 -16.38 21.60
C ALA A 98 7.46 -16.37 23.13
N TYR A 99 6.94 -15.32 23.78
CA TYR A 99 6.43 -15.46 25.14
C TYR A 99 4.93 -15.66 25.00
N ARG A 100 4.46 -16.91 25.13
CA ARG A 100 3.05 -17.24 25.33
C ARG A 100 2.95 -18.20 26.52
N THR A 101 2.04 -17.89 27.43
CA THR A 101 1.70 -18.69 28.62
C THR A 101 0.93 -19.96 28.22
N LYS A 102 0.83 -20.94 29.14
CA LYS A 102 0.05 -22.17 28.91
C LYS A 102 -1.44 -21.88 28.61
N GLU A 103 -1.98 -20.83 29.22
CA GLU A 103 -3.37 -20.37 29.00
C GLU A 103 -3.60 -19.84 27.58
N GLU A 104 -2.65 -19.07 27.04
CA GLU A 104 -2.73 -18.56 25.67
C GLU A 104 -2.66 -19.67 24.61
N LEU A 105 -2.07 -20.81 24.94
CA LEU A 105 -1.98 -21.95 24.04
C LEU A 105 -3.19 -22.87 24.11
N ALA A 106 -3.76 -23.06 25.30
CA ALA A 106 -5.07 -23.69 25.44
C ALA A 106 -6.15 -22.88 24.69
N LYS A 107 -6.05 -21.54 24.71
CA LYS A 107 -6.93 -20.67 23.92
C LYS A 107 -6.76 -20.89 22.40
N LEU A 108 -5.52 -21.01 21.92
CA LEU A 108 -5.25 -21.31 20.50
C LEU A 108 -5.77 -22.70 20.11
N GLU A 109 -5.66 -23.71 20.98
CA GLU A 109 -6.28 -25.01 20.78
C GLU A 109 -7.81 -24.94 20.68
N SER A 110 -8.44 -24.14 21.54
CA SER A 110 -9.88 -23.89 21.49
C SER A 110 -10.33 -23.14 20.22
N GLU A 111 -9.45 -22.33 19.62
CA GLU A 111 -9.64 -21.64 18.33
C GLU A 111 -9.29 -22.54 17.11
N GLY A 112 -9.09 -23.85 17.31
CA GLY A 112 -8.80 -24.83 16.26
C GLY A 112 -7.37 -24.76 15.70
N TYR A 113 -6.43 -24.17 16.44
CA TYR A 113 -4.99 -24.28 16.15
C TYR A 113 -4.41 -25.50 16.88
N ILE A 114 -3.49 -26.23 16.28
CA ILE A 114 -2.88 -27.39 16.96
C ILE A 114 -1.79 -26.87 17.92
N ALA A 115 -1.97 -26.99 19.23
CA ALA A 115 -0.86 -26.90 20.19
C ALA A 115 -0.42 -28.30 20.64
N PHE A 116 0.78 -28.39 21.20
CA PHE A 116 1.46 -29.68 21.40
C PHE A 116 2.07 -29.78 22.79
N GLU A 117 1.82 -30.92 23.44
CA GLU A 117 2.56 -31.38 24.61
C GLU A 117 3.65 -32.38 24.17
N LYS A 118 4.93 -32.12 24.45
CA LYS A 118 6.03 -33.00 23.97
C LYS A 118 6.08 -34.31 24.76
N LYS A 119 5.96 -35.42 24.04
CA LYS A 119 6.58 -36.72 24.42
C LYS A 119 8.09 -36.68 24.16
N GLN A 120 8.85 -37.39 24.99
CA GLN A 120 10.32 -37.37 25.10
C GLN A 120 11.07 -37.61 23.76
N ARG A 121 12.34 -37.16 23.75
CA ARG A 121 13.25 -37.01 22.60
C ARG A 121 13.56 -38.34 21.88
N ASP A 122 13.47 -38.34 20.55
CA ASP A 122 14.30 -39.18 19.67
C ASP A 122 15.49 -38.33 19.20
N SER A 123 16.71 -38.75 19.56
CA SER A 123 17.96 -38.12 19.11
C SER A 123 18.70 -39.01 18.14
N PHE A 124 18.97 -38.50 16.93
CA PHE A 124 20.00 -39.01 16.03
C PHE A 124 21.37 -38.75 16.63
N THR A 125 21.86 -39.65 17.46
CA THR A 125 23.27 -40.08 17.60
C THR A 125 23.39 -40.96 18.84
N LYS A 126 24.00 -42.12 18.63
CA LYS A 126 24.13 -43.30 19.51
C LYS A 126 22.87 -44.17 19.66
N GLY A 127 22.77 -45.13 18.74
CA GLY A 127 22.17 -46.44 19.05
C GLY A 127 20.74 -46.71 18.60
N LYS A 128 20.14 -45.95 17.68
CA LYS A 128 18.89 -46.35 17.02
C LYS A 128 18.86 -46.00 15.52
N THR A 129 18.22 -46.88 14.76
CA THR A 129 18.11 -46.91 13.30
C THR A 129 17.38 -45.70 12.72
N THR A 130 17.89 -45.19 11.61
CA THR A 130 17.25 -44.20 10.74
C THR A 130 15.82 -44.65 10.41
N LYS A 131 14.82 -43.77 10.56
CA LYS A 131 13.44 -44.10 10.20
C LYS A 131 13.36 -44.49 8.72
N PRO A 132 12.61 -45.54 8.34
CA PRO A 132 12.57 -46.05 6.96
C PRO A 132 12.22 -44.98 5.92
N GLU A 133 11.29 -44.09 6.26
CA GLU A 133 10.82 -42.97 5.44
C GLU A 133 11.92 -41.97 5.04
N HIS A 134 12.93 -41.77 5.88
CA HIS A 134 14.07 -40.90 5.56
C HIS A 134 15.14 -41.60 4.72
N VAL A 135 15.28 -42.92 4.90
CA VAL A 135 16.17 -43.74 4.06
C VAL A 135 15.61 -43.80 2.63
N GLU A 136 14.30 -43.95 2.50
CA GLU A 136 13.62 -44.00 1.21
C GLU A 136 13.66 -42.65 0.47
N PHE A 137 13.47 -41.53 1.17
CA PHE A 137 13.62 -40.20 0.58
C PHE A 137 15.04 -39.94 0.07
N LEU A 138 16.05 -40.28 0.88
CA LEU A 138 17.46 -40.10 0.50
C LEU A 138 17.88 -41.04 -0.63
N ALA A 139 17.33 -42.26 -0.68
CA ALA A 139 17.55 -43.19 -1.79
C ALA A 139 16.93 -42.66 -3.09
N LYS A 140 15.66 -42.21 -3.05
CA LYS A 140 14.96 -41.63 -4.20
C LYS A 140 15.63 -40.35 -4.71
N LEU A 141 16.14 -39.51 -3.80
CA LEU A 141 16.85 -38.29 -4.18
C LEU A 141 18.21 -38.60 -4.82
N ASN A 142 18.96 -39.56 -4.28
CA ASN A 142 20.22 -40.00 -4.87
C ASN A 142 20.03 -40.65 -6.25
N GLU A 143 18.91 -41.36 -6.45
CA GLU A 143 18.59 -42.02 -7.71
C GLU A 143 18.08 -41.04 -8.77
N LYS A 144 17.31 -40.02 -8.35
CA LYS A 144 16.71 -39.02 -9.25
C LYS A 144 17.65 -37.86 -9.59
N ASP A 145 18.49 -37.44 -8.63
CA ASP A 145 19.43 -36.33 -8.80
C ASP A 145 20.67 -36.53 -7.89
N PRO A 146 21.66 -37.31 -8.37
CA PRO A 146 22.90 -37.58 -7.63
C PRO A 146 23.66 -36.30 -7.27
N ALA A 147 23.57 -35.25 -8.09
CA ALA A 147 24.27 -33.99 -7.87
C ALA A 147 23.62 -33.18 -6.74
N ALA A 148 22.28 -33.11 -6.70
CA ALA A 148 21.55 -32.51 -5.58
C ALA A 148 21.77 -33.27 -4.26
N PHE A 149 21.83 -34.61 -4.33
CA PHE A 149 22.17 -35.46 -3.18
C PHE A 149 23.57 -35.17 -2.63
N ASP A 150 24.56 -35.01 -3.51
CA ASP A 150 25.94 -34.72 -3.11
C ASP A 150 26.13 -33.27 -2.62
N ALA A 151 25.37 -32.31 -3.16
CA ALA A 151 25.31 -30.94 -2.68
C ALA A 151 24.71 -30.86 -1.26
N LEU A 152 23.66 -31.66 -0.99
CA LEU A 152 23.04 -31.79 0.33
C LEU A 152 24.02 -32.31 1.40
N LYS A 153 24.84 -33.31 1.02
CA LYS A 153 25.91 -33.84 1.89
C LYS A 153 27.03 -32.83 2.18
N LYS A 154 27.35 -31.96 1.21
CA LYS A 154 28.46 -30.98 1.31
C LYS A 154 28.06 -29.68 2.02
N SER A 155 26.77 -29.46 2.32
CA SER A 155 26.32 -28.27 3.06
C SER A 155 26.65 -28.36 4.56
N THR A 156 27.64 -27.58 5.01
CA THR A 156 28.17 -27.57 6.38
C THR A 156 27.37 -26.71 7.37
N ARG A 157 26.03 -26.77 7.35
CA ARG A 157 25.21 -26.15 8.43
C ARG A 157 24.09 -27.05 8.92
N TRP A 158 24.49 -28.05 9.72
CA TRP A 158 23.61 -28.73 10.65
C TRP A 158 23.82 -28.11 12.05
N TYR A 159 22.81 -27.42 12.58
CA TYR A 159 22.83 -26.96 13.96
C TYR A 159 22.21 -28.01 14.89
N LEU A 160 23.03 -28.52 15.82
CA LEU A 160 22.62 -29.16 17.07
C LEU A 160 22.21 -28.05 18.05
N SER A 161 20.93 -27.94 18.43
CA SER A 161 20.57 -27.10 19.58
C SER A 161 20.46 -27.94 20.86
N GLY A 162 21.27 -27.55 21.84
CA GLY A 162 21.30 -28.09 23.20
C GLY A 162 20.03 -27.78 24.00
N LYS A 163 19.93 -28.40 25.19
CA LYS A 163 18.87 -28.19 26.21
C LYS A 163 18.68 -26.67 26.46
N GLN A 164 17.48 -26.11 26.66
CA GLN A 164 16.51 -26.40 27.73
C GLN A 164 15.19 -25.64 27.40
N ASP A 165 14.02 -26.24 27.69
CA ASP A 165 12.66 -25.63 27.67
C ASP A 165 11.95 -25.17 26.38
N ASP A 166 12.33 -25.72 25.23
CA ASP A 166 11.63 -25.46 23.96
C ASP A 166 10.47 -26.42 23.67
N LYS A 167 9.23 -26.05 24.00
CA LYS A 167 8.04 -26.75 23.49
C LYS A 167 7.00 -25.87 22.80
N GLN A 168 7.03 -24.55 23.01
CA GLN A 168 6.06 -23.62 22.42
C GLN A 168 6.69 -22.46 21.63
N LYS A 169 8.02 -22.32 21.69
CA LYS A 169 8.80 -21.22 21.08
C LYS A 169 8.96 -21.29 19.54
N ARG A 170 8.50 -22.37 18.89
CA ARG A 170 9.03 -22.79 17.58
C ARG A 170 8.19 -22.48 16.33
N LEU A 171 6.98 -21.91 16.46
CA LEU A 171 6.11 -21.66 15.30
C LEU A 171 6.71 -20.64 14.32
N PHE A 172 7.41 -19.62 14.84
CA PHE A 172 7.98 -18.51 14.06
C PHE A 172 9.50 -18.35 14.26
N GLU A 173 10.12 -19.23 15.05
CA GLU A 173 11.57 -19.28 15.33
C GLU A 173 12.41 -19.41 14.05
N TRP A 174 11.86 -20.03 12.99
CA TRP A 174 12.56 -20.21 11.72
C TRP A 174 12.08 -19.26 10.62
N SER A 175 11.16 -18.34 10.93
CA SER A 175 10.71 -17.34 9.97
C SER A 175 11.90 -16.46 9.55
N PRO A 176 11.98 -16.08 8.28
CA PRO A 176 12.99 -15.14 7.81
C PRO A 176 13.01 -13.86 8.66
N ARG A 177 14.21 -13.25 8.75
CA ARG A 177 14.39 -11.96 9.44
C ARG A 177 13.44 -10.89 8.90
N ILE A 178 13.30 -10.87 7.58
CA ILE A 178 12.30 -10.12 6.82
C ILE A 178 11.84 -11.05 5.70
N ALA A 179 10.53 -11.09 5.45
CA ALA A 179 9.94 -11.82 4.34
C ALA A 179 8.95 -10.95 3.59
N HIS A 180 8.77 -11.23 2.31
CA HIS A 180 7.75 -10.58 1.50
C HIS A 180 6.39 -11.29 1.65
N LEU A 181 5.32 -10.54 1.42
CA LEU A 181 3.97 -11.07 1.28
C LEU A 181 3.15 -10.18 0.36
N LEU A 182 2.83 -10.69 -0.82
CA LEU A 182 1.86 -10.07 -1.72
C LEU A 182 0.46 -10.14 -1.10
N MET A 183 -0.15 -8.97 -0.96
CA MET A 183 -1.49 -8.78 -0.42
C MET A 183 -2.28 -7.86 -1.34
N ILE A 184 -3.50 -8.24 -1.68
CA ILE A 184 -4.37 -7.57 -2.64
C ILE A 184 -5.69 -7.22 -1.96
N ALA A 185 -6.16 -5.98 -2.10
CA ALA A 185 -7.44 -5.56 -1.56
C ALA A 185 -8.59 -6.12 -2.41
N LYS A 186 -9.35 -7.05 -1.84
CA LYS A 186 -10.56 -7.60 -2.47
C LYS A 186 -11.69 -6.59 -2.51
N ASN A 187 -11.77 -5.72 -1.52
CA ASN A 187 -12.84 -4.74 -1.39
C ASN A 187 -12.39 -3.51 -0.57
N ASN A 188 -13.27 -2.53 -0.37
CA ASN A 188 -12.98 -1.33 0.42
C ASN A 188 -12.57 -1.61 1.88
N GLU A 189 -13.00 -2.72 2.50
CA GLU A 189 -12.50 -3.12 3.83
C GLU A 189 -11.05 -3.58 3.74
N GLY A 190 -10.74 -4.45 2.77
CA GLY A 190 -9.37 -4.86 2.46
C GLY A 190 -8.45 -3.70 2.15
N TYR A 191 -8.91 -2.72 1.38
CA TYR A 191 -8.15 -1.52 1.06
C TYR A 191 -7.81 -0.72 2.32
N LYS A 192 -8.79 -0.49 3.22
CA LYS A 192 -8.54 0.18 4.51
C LYS A 192 -7.52 -0.60 5.35
N ASN A 193 -7.60 -1.93 5.36
CA ASN A 193 -6.68 -2.79 6.08
C ASN A 193 -5.27 -2.76 5.50
N LEU A 194 -5.11 -2.76 4.17
CA LEU A 194 -3.81 -2.55 3.52
C LEU A 194 -3.19 -1.22 3.95
N ILE A 195 -3.93 -0.11 3.84
CA ILE A 195 -3.45 1.21 4.27
C ILE A 195 -3.05 1.22 5.75
N LYS A 196 -3.78 0.50 6.60
CA LYS A 196 -3.44 0.37 8.03
C LYS A 196 -2.15 -0.42 8.23
N LEU A 197 -1.94 -1.52 7.52
CA LEU A 197 -0.70 -2.32 7.58
C LEU A 197 0.51 -1.52 7.07
N THR A 198 0.36 -0.77 5.97
CA THR A 198 1.39 0.15 5.47
C THR A 198 1.76 1.21 6.52
N THR A 199 0.75 1.77 7.19
CA THR A 199 0.94 2.75 8.27
C THR A 199 1.68 2.14 9.45
N ILE A 200 1.29 0.94 9.91
CA ILE A 200 1.98 0.23 11.00
C ILE A 200 3.43 -0.05 10.63
N GLY A 201 3.66 -0.54 9.40
CA GLY A 201 5.01 -0.81 8.90
C GLY A 201 5.90 0.43 8.94
N SER A 202 5.34 1.58 8.58
CA SER A 202 6.07 2.84 8.46
C SER A 202 6.27 3.57 9.79
N VAL A 203 5.28 3.54 10.68
CA VAL A 203 5.28 4.31 11.94
C VAL A 203 5.83 3.49 13.12
N GLU A 204 5.50 2.20 13.18
CA GLU A 204 5.83 1.35 14.34
C GLU A 204 6.97 0.36 14.05
N GLY A 205 7.07 -0.15 12.81
CA GLY A 205 7.95 -1.27 12.47
C GLY A 205 9.13 -0.94 11.55
N PHE A 206 9.37 0.35 11.30
CA PHE A 206 10.39 0.78 10.34
C PHE A 206 11.80 0.51 10.86
N TYR A 207 12.53 -0.32 10.12
CA TYR A 207 13.94 -0.61 10.38
C TYR A 207 14.60 -0.97 9.04
N GLY A 208 14.98 0.07 8.29
CA GLY A 208 15.43 -0.05 6.90
C GLY A 208 14.31 -0.34 5.90
N LYS A 209 13.33 -1.16 6.29
CA LYS A 209 12.08 -1.44 5.56
C LYS A 209 10.86 -1.24 6.48
N PRO A 210 9.69 -0.86 5.96
CA PRO A 210 8.46 -0.72 6.75
C PRO A 210 7.84 -2.10 7.02
N ARG A 211 7.98 -2.63 8.23
CA ARG A 211 7.62 -4.04 8.54
C ARG A 211 6.44 -4.14 9.50
N PHE A 212 5.55 -5.10 9.29
CA PHE A 212 4.54 -5.50 10.26
C PHE A 212 4.74 -6.97 10.67
N ASP A 213 4.01 -7.43 11.69
CA ASP A 213 4.17 -8.80 12.19
C ASP A 213 2.92 -9.68 11.99
N TYR A 214 3.05 -10.95 12.35
CA TYR A 214 1.96 -11.92 12.25
C TYR A 214 0.74 -11.59 13.14
N GLY A 215 0.93 -10.82 14.21
CA GLY A 215 -0.17 -10.31 15.03
C GLY A 215 -0.98 -9.25 14.28
N ASP A 216 -0.30 -8.34 13.58
CA ASP A 216 -0.94 -7.36 12.70
C ASP A 216 -1.70 -8.05 11.55
N ILE A 217 -1.12 -9.10 10.95
CA ILE A 217 -1.78 -9.90 9.90
C ILE A 217 -3.07 -10.54 10.43
N LYS A 218 -3.05 -11.16 11.62
CA LYS A 218 -4.27 -11.74 12.22
C LYS A 218 -5.35 -10.68 12.44
N LYS A 219 -4.96 -9.44 12.75
CA LYS A 219 -5.89 -8.35 13.04
C LYS A 219 -6.47 -7.69 11.78
N TYR A 220 -5.68 -7.56 10.71
CA TYR A 220 -6.04 -6.78 9.53
C TYR A 220 -6.06 -7.61 8.24
N GLY A 221 -6.10 -8.95 8.29
CA GLY A 221 -6.15 -9.80 7.10
C GLY A 221 -7.51 -9.88 6.40
N LYS A 222 -8.59 -9.40 7.02
CA LYS A 222 -9.94 -9.46 6.44
C LYS A 222 -10.08 -8.56 5.21
N GLY A 223 -10.81 -9.02 4.20
CA GLY A 223 -11.00 -8.31 2.93
C GLY A 223 -9.78 -8.33 2.01
N ILE A 224 -8.74 -9.08 2.37
CA ILE A 224 -7.48 -9.18 1.63
C ILE A 224 -7.33 -10.59 1.05
N ILE A 225 -6.88 -10.66 -0.20
CA ILE A 225 -6.36 -11.87 -0.84
C ILE A 225 -4.84 -11.85 -0.69
N ALA A 226 -4.25 -12.93 -0.22
CA ALA A 226 -2.79 -13.02 -0.07
C ALA A 226 -2.22 -14.23 -0.83
N THR A 227 -0.91 -14.20 -1.08
CA THR A 227 -0.23 -15.31 -1.74
C THR A 227 0.99 -15.79 -0.95
N SER A 228 1.68 -16.84 -1.41
CA SER A 228 2.97 -17.24 -0.83
C SER A 228 4.15 -16.30 -1.15
N SER A 229 3.96 -15.29 -2.00
CA SER A 229 4.96 -14.33 -2.51
C SER A 229 6.09 -14.94 -3.34
N CYS A 230 7.00 -14.07 -3.81
CA CYS A 230 8.26 -14.37 -4.49
C CYS A 230 9.25 -15.19 -3.64
N LEU A 231 10.48 -15.44 -4.12
CA LEU A 231 11.55 -16.09 -3.34
C LEU A 231 11.87 -15.43 -2.00
N GLY A 232 11.58 -14.12 -1.89
CA GLY A 232 11.65 -13.35 -0.64
C GLY A 232 10.54 -13.67 0.36
N GLY A 233 9.52 -14.42 -0.04
CA GLY A 233 8.38 -14.80 0.80
C GLY A 233 8.73 -15.79 1.91
N THR A 234 7.91 -15.81 2.96
CA THR A 234 8.15 -16.70 4.12
C THR A 234 8.15 -18.17 3.72
N ILE A 235 7.19 -18.59 2.89
CA ILE A 235 7.02 -19.98 2.47
C ILE A 235 8.15 -20.41 1.51
N PRO A 236 8.44 -19.68 0.42
CA PRO A 236 9.60 -19.97 -0.45
C PRO A 236 10.94 -20.03 0.30
N GLN A 237 11.22 -19.09 1.21
CA GLN A 237 12.45 -19.12 2.01
C GLN A 237 12.54 -20.38 2.90
N LEU A 238 11.43 -20.84 3.46
CA LEU A 238 11.39 -22.06 4.28
C LEU A 238 11.56 -23.32 3.43
N ILE A 239 11.00 -23.34 2.21
CA ILE A 239 11.20 -24.42 1.23
C ILE A 239 12.68 -24.53 0.87
N ARG A 240 13.34 -23.41 0.51
CA ARG A 240 14.77 -23.37 0.18
C ARG A 240 15.68 -23.86 1.32
N ARG A 241 15.22 -23.75 2.58
CA ARG A 241 15.94 -24.22 3.77
C ARG A 241 15.56 -25.65 4.19
N GLY A 242 14.75 -26.36 3.41
CA GLY A 242 14.25 -27.71 3.74
C GLY A 242 13.31 -27.76 4.94
N LYS A 243 12.71 -26.64 5.34
CA LYS A 243 11.83 -26.52 6.52
C LYS A 243 10.35 -26.71 6.14
N PHE A 244 10.03 -27.75 5.38
CA PHE A 244 8.70 -27.98 4.79
C PHE A 244 7.56 -27.99 5.80
N ARG A 245 7.75 -28.65 6.95
CA ARG A 245 6.72 -28.68 8.00
C ARG A 245 6.35 -27.28 8.51
N VAL A 246 7.34 -26.40 8.64
CA VAL A 246 7.13 -25.01 9.10
C VAL A 246 6.46 -24.20 7.99
N ALA A 247 6.87 -24.38 6.73
CA ALA A 247 6.24 -23.74 5.58
C ALA A 247 4.73 -24.08 5.49
N LYS A 248 4.37 -25.36 5.64
CA LYS A 248 2.96 -25.80 5.67
C LYS A 248 2.16 -25.18 6.82
N ASN A 249 2.79 -24.93 7.97
CA ASN A 249 2.13 -24.22 9.07
C ASN A 249 1.86 -22.74 8.73
N HIS A 250 2.77 -22.08 8.02
CA HIS A 250 2.53 -20.72 7.52
C HIS A 250 1.39 -20.69 6.50
N ILE A 251 1.29 -21.67 5.60
CA ILE A 251 0.15 -21.79 4.68
C ILE A 251 -1.17 -21.87 5.48
N LYS A 252 -1.24 -22.75 6.47
CA LYS A 252 -2.43 -22.86 7.34
C LYS A 252 -2.73 -21.57 8.11
N PHE A 253 -1.71 -20.86 8.57
CA PHE A 253 -1.86 -19.59 9.25
C PHE A 253 -2.46 -18.53 8.30
N TYR A 254 -1.91 -18.38 7.09
CA TYR A 254 -2.40 -17.41 6.11
C TYR A 254 -3.82 -17.74 5.63
N LYS A 255 -4.14 -19.01 5.36
CA LYS A 255 -5.52 -19.46 5.05
C LYS A 255 -6.54 -19.07 6.13
N LYS A 256 -6.12 -18.94 7.40
CA LYS A 256 -7.00 -18.53 8.51
C LYS A 256 -7.12 -17.01 8.68
N CYS A 257 -6.13 -16.25 8.21
CA CYS A 257 -6.07 -14.79 8.44
C CYS A 257 -6.65 -13.98 7.29
N PHE A 258 -6.53 -14.49 6.06
CA PHE A 258 -6.98 -13.83 4.84
C PHE A 258 -8.27 -14.43 4.32
N ASP A 259 -9.04 -13.66 3.55
CA ASP A 259 -10.28 -14.13 2.93
C ASP A 259 -9.98 -15.25 1.92
N GLU A 260 -8.89 -15.09 1.17
CA GLU A 260 -8.39 -16.08 0.21
C GLU A 260 -6.86 -16.13 0.27
N PHE A 261 -6.32 -17.32 0.03
CA PHE A 261 -4.88 -17.55 0.02
C PHE A 261 -4.49 -18.45 -1.14
N TYR A 262 -3.48 -18.03 -1.91
CA TYR A 262 -2.99 -18.73 -3.09
C TYR A 262 -1.51 -19.10 -2.96
N LEU A 263 -1.11 -20.21 -3.59
CA LEU A 263 0.31 -20.53 -3.77
C LEU A 263 0.80 -19.86 -5.06
N GLU A 264 1.72 -18.90 -4.91
CA GLU A 264 2.26 -18.12 -6.00
C GLU A 264 3.42 -18.84 -6.69
N ILE A 265 3.33 -18.94 -8.01
CA ILE A 265 4.39 -19.48 -8.86
C ILE A 265 4.78 -18.46 -9.92
N GLN A 266 6.07 -18.39 -10.20
CA GLN A 266 6.66 -17.37 -11.08
C GLN A 266 7.56 -18.04 -12.13
N PRO A 267 7.51 -17.60 -13.40
CA PRO A 267 8.40 -18.13 -14.43
C PRO A 267 9.85 -17.74 -14.10
N SER A 268 10.77 -18.70 -14.21
CA SER A 268 12.19 -18.41 -13.99
C SER A 268 13.08 -19.55 -14.49
N THR A 269 14.28 -19.20 -14.95
CA THR A 269 15.41 -20.11 -15.20
C THR A 269 16.19 -20.47 -13.92
N MET A 270 15.96 -19.74 -12.81
CA MET A 270 16.67 -19.97 -11.55
C MET A 270 16.29 -21.31 -10.94
N GLN A 271 17.29 -22.13 -10.61
CA GLN A 271 17.09 -23.46 -10.04
C GLN A 271 16.29 -23.41 -8.72
N GLU A 272 16.52 -22.38 -7.88
CA GLU A 272 15.76 -22.22 -6.65
C GLU A 272 14.28 -21.92 -6.89
N GLN A 273 13.95 -21.09 -7.89
CA GLN A 273 12.55 -20.80 -8.23
C GLN A 273 11.88 -22.03 -8.84
N ILE A 274 12.56 -22.76 -9.72
CA ILE A 274 12.04 -24.00 -10.30
C ILE A 274 11.74 -25.03 -9.20
N LEU A 275 12.66 -25.20 -8.24
CA LEU A 275 12.44 -26.07 -7.07
C LEU A 275 11.22 -25.64 -6.25
N VAL A 276 11.11 -24.34 -5.95
CA VAL A 276 9.99 -23.78 -5.17
C VAL A 276 8.67 -23.99 -5.92
N ASN A 277 8.61 -23.64 -7.21
CA ASN A 277 7.41 -23.84 -8.04
C ASN A 277 6.95 -25.29 -8.03
N ASN A 278 7.87 -26.25 -8.25
CA ASN A 278 7.53 -27.67 -8.27
C ASN A 278 6.91 -28.13 -6.93
N ILE A 279 7.48 -27.69 -5.81
CA ILE A 279 6.95 -28.02 -4.47
C ILE A 279 5.59 -27.36 -4.24
N LEU A 280 5.42 -26.11 -4.67
CA LEU A 280 4.14 -25.40 -4.53
C LEU A 280 3.04 -26.02 -5.40
N ILE A 281 3.36 -26.49 -6.61
CA ILE A 281 2.43 -27.21 -7.50
C ILE A 281 2.01 -28.53 -6.87
N GLU A 282 2.94 -29.27 -6.27
CA GLU A 282 2.62 -30.50 -5.52
C GLU A 282 1.73 -30.18 -4.31
N TRP A 283 2.07 -29.16 -3.52
CA TRP A 283 1.33 -28.77 -2.32
C TRP A 283 -0.03 -28.15 -2.61
N SER A 284 -0.23 -27.56 -3.80
CA SER A 284 -1.55 -27.07 -4.22
C SER A 284 -2.58 -28.20 -4.16
N LYS A 285 -2.23 -29.36 -4.73
CA LYS A 285 -3.06 -30.56 -4.70
C LYS A 285 -3.13 -31.19 -3.32
N GLU A 286 -2.01 -31.25 -2.60
CA GLU A 286 -1.94 -31.87 -1.27
C GLU A 286 -2.73 -31.11 -0.20
N LEU A 287 -2.67 -29.78 -0.22
CA LEU A 287 -3.20 -28.90 0.83
C LEU A 287 -4.52 -28.23 0.45
N ASP A 288 -5.02 -28.51 -0.75
CA ASP A 288 -6.21 -27.87 -1.34
C ASP A 288 -6.08 -26.34 -1.26
N VAL A 289 -5.03 -25.82 -1.93
CA VAL A 289 -4.74 -24.39 -2.02
C VAL A 289 -4.48 -24.04 -3.49
N PRO A 290 -5.29 -23.16 -4.11
CA PRO A 290 -5.16 -22.86 -5.53
C PRO A 290 -3.82 -22.18 -5.86
N LEU A 291 -3.32 -22.44 -7.07
CA LEU A 291 -2.15 -21.77 -7.62
C LEU A 291 -2.51 -20.40 -8.22
N VAL A 292 -1.60 -19.45 -8.18
CA VAL A 292 -1.67 -18.20 -8.94
C VAL A 292 -0.35 -17.95 -9.63
N ALA A 293 -0.40 -17.61 -10.93
CA ALA A 293 0.78 -17.25 -11.69
C ALA A 293 0.98 -15.73 -11.65
N THR A 294 2.21 -15.31 -11.37
CA THR A 294 2.65 -13.92 -11.40
C THR A 294 4.07 -13.85 -12.00
N SER A 295 4.62 -12.66 -12.22
CA SER A 295 6.00 -12.52 -12.70
C SER A 295 6.89 -11.63 -11.84
N ASP A 296 6.36 -11.04 -10.75
CA ASP A 296 7.12 -10.13 -9.90
C ASP A 296 7.77 -9.01 -10.72
N ALA A 297 7.00 -8.38 -11.63
CA ALA A 297 7.60 -7.56 -12.65
C ALA A 297 8.17 -6.27 -12.07
N HIS A 298 9.45 -6.05 -12.33
CA HIS A 298 10.19 -4.85 -11.97
C HIS A 298 10.52 -3.99 -13.19
N MET A 299 10.37 -4.52 -14.40
CA MET A 299 10.49 -3.78 -15.67
C MET A 299 9.44 -4.30 -16.67
N LEU A 300 9.22 -3.57 -17.77
CA LEU A 300 8.15 -3.94 -18.69
C LEU A 300 8.58 -5.08 -19.59
N ARG A 301 9.72 -4.97 -20.25
CA ARG A 301 10.19 -5.98 -21.20
C ARG A 301 11.64 -6.37 -20.93
N PRO A 302 12.09 -7.56 -21.39
CA PRO A 302 13.48 -8.00 -21.20
C PRO A 302 14.54 -7.03 -21.71
N GLU A 303 14.22 -6.21 -22.72
CA GLU A 303 15.12 -5.23 -23.30
C GLU A 303 15.41 -4.05 -22.35
N ASP A 304 14.58 -3.83 -21.32
CA ASP A 304 14.77 -2.79 -20.31
C ASP A 304 15.82 -3.18 -19.24
N ARG A 305 16.31 -4.42 -19.25
CA ARG A 305 17.27 -4.94 -18.24
C ARG A 305 18.51 -4.07 -18.06
N PRO A 306 19.20 -3.56 -19.10
CA PRO A 306 20.37 -2.69 -18.90
C PRO A 306 20.04 -1.42 -18.12
N VAL A 307 18.84 -0.85 -18.32
CA VAL A 307 18.39 0.36 -17.62
C VAL A 307 18.04 0.05 -16.17
N HIS A 308 17.29 -1.03 -15.95
CA HIS A 308 17.00 -1.52 -14.60
C HIS A 308 18.28 -1.83 -13.81
N LYS A 309 19.27 -2.40 -14.51
CA LYS A 309 20.60 -2.72 -13.96
C LYS A 309 21.33 -1.47 -13.47
N ALA A 310 21.37 -0.42 -14.28
CA ALA A 310 22.00 0.84 -13.91
C ALA A 310 21.32 1.48 -12.68
N ILE A 311 19.99 1.55 -12.65
CA ILE A 311 19.21 2.16 -11.55
C ILE A 311 19.45 1.40 -10.23
N THR A 312 19.39 0.08 -10.27
CA THR A 312 19.60 -0.75 -9.08
C THR A 312 21.04 -0.64 -8.55
N SER A 313 22.02 -0.50 -9.44
CA SER A 313 23.43 -0.30 -9.08
C SER A 313 23.65 1.04 -8.38
N ILE A 314 23.05 2.12 -8.91
CA ILE A 314 23.02 3.44 -8.28
C ILE A 314 22.43 3.36 -6.86
N ASN A 315 21.28 2.68 -6.71
CA ASN A 315 20.59 2.57 -5.42
C ASN A 315 21.36 1.73 -4.39
N LYS A 316 22.14 0.75 -4.85
CA LYS A 316 23.00 -0.07 -3.98
C LYS A 316 24.35 0.58 -3.68
N GLY A 317 24.71 1.68 -4.36
CA GLY A 317 26.03 2.29 -4.28
C GLY A 317 27.14 1.34 -4.72
N LYS A 318 26.86 0.50 -5.72
CA LYS A 318 27.77 -0.51 -6.28
C LYS A 318 28.00 -0.24 -7.77
N ASP A 319 29.14 -0.69 -8.28
CA ASP A 319 29.35 -0.77 -9.72
C ASP A 319 28.47 -1.86 -10.35
N GLU A 320 28.15 -1.71 -11.63
CA GLU A 320 27.25 -2.61 -12.36
C GLU A 320 27.72 -4.07 -12.32
N ASP A 321 29.04 -4.31 -12.27
CA ASP A 321 29.65 -5.64 -12.27
C ASP A 321 29.61 -6.31 -10.88
N GLU A 322 29.31 -5.57 -9.82
CA GLU A 322 29.27 -6.07 -8.42
C GLU A 322 27.83 -6.28 -7.89
N SER A 323 26.85 -6.12 -8.76
CA SER A 323 25.45 -6.03 -8.42
C SER A 323 24.74 -7.39 -8.61
N ASP A 324 23.98 -7.84 -7.59
CA ASP A 324 23.20 -9.10 -7.64
C ASP A 324 21.95 -8.96 -8.54
N ILE A 325 22.11 -8.49 -9.78
CA ILE A 325 21.01 -8.06 -10.67
C ILE A 325 20.49 -9.20 -11.55
N ASP A 326 21.26 -10.28 -11.69
CA ASP A 326 20.86 -11.50 -12.40
C ASP A 326 19.60 -12.17 -11.81
N VAL A 327 19.20 -11.77 -10.58
CA VAL A 327 17.97 -12.23 -9.91
C VAL A 327 16.69 -11.76 -10.62
N TYR A 328 16.74 -10.69 -11.42
CA TYR A 328 15.56 -10.09 -12.08
C TYR A 328 15.36 -10.56 -13.52
N GLU A 329 16.02 -11.64 -13.97
CA GLU A 329 15.98 -12.07 -15.37
C GLU A 329 14.54 -12.22 -15.90
N HIS A 330 13.63 -12.77 -15.09
CA HIS A 330 12.23 -13.02 -15.48
C HIS A 330 11.23 -12.07 -14.82
N CYS A 331 11.70 -11.01 -14.17
CA CYS A 331 10.85 -10.04 -13.49
C CYS A 331 10.33 -8.99 -14.48
N VAL A 332 9.58 -9.44 -15.51
CA VAL A 332 9.06 -8.59 -16.59
C VAL A 332 7.55 -8.77 -16.82
N PHE A 333 6.95 -7.89 -17.61
CA PHE A 333 5.53 -7.92 -17.97
C PHE A 333 5.30 -8.83 -19.18
N TYR A 334 4.82 -10.05 -18.92
CA TYR A 334 4.58 -11.08 -19.93
C TYR A 334 3.14 -11.09 -20.49
N SER A 335 2.97 -11.54 -21.73
CA SER A 335 1.66 -12.00 -22.24
C SER A 335 1.28 -13.36 -21.67
N ALA A 336 0.02 -13.77 -21.84
CA ALA A 336 -0.42 -15.12 -21.44
C ALA A 336 0.34 -16.21 -22.20
N GLU A 337 0.57 -16.03 -23.50
CA GLU A 337 1.32 -16.97 -24.34
C GLU A 337 2.76 -17.11 -23.88
N GLU A 338 3.41 -16.02 -23.49
CA GLU A 338 4.78 -16.04 -22.95
C GLU A 338 4.83 -16.79 -21.62
N MET A 339 3.87 -16.56 -20.71
CA MET A 339 3.77 -17.29 -19.44
C MET A 339 3.60 -18.80 -19.66
N LEU A 340 2.73 -19.21 -20.60
CA LEU A 340 2.52 -20.62 -20.97
C LEU A 340 3.78 -21.23 -21.59
N ALA A 341 4.47 -20.49 -22.48
CA ALA A 341 5.72 -20.94 -23.11
C ALA A 341 6.84 -21.18 -22.09
N MET A 342 6.82 -20.46 -20.95
CA MET A 342 7.73 -20.69 -19.82
C MET A 342 7.26 -21.79 -18.86
N GLY A 343 6.21 -22.53 -19.21
CA GLY A 343 5.74 -23.69 -18.45
C GLY A 343 4.84 -23.35 -17.26
N MET A 344 4.28 -22.13 -17.19
CA MET A 344 3.28 -21.82 -16.17
C MET A 344 1.96 -22.57 -16.46
N PRO A 345 1.34 -23.23 -15.47
CA PRO A 345 0.05 -23.90 -15.64
C PRO A 345 -1.07 -22.94 -16.05
N GLU A 346 -1.86 -23.29 -17.07
CA GLU A 346 -3.00 -22.48 -17.56
C GLU A 346 -3.98 -22.10 -16.43
N GLU A 347 -4.25 -23.04 -15.51
CA GLU A 347 -5.11 -22.83 -14.34
C GLU A 347 -4.61 -21.70 -13.42
N ALA A 348 -3.29 -21.53 -13.30
CA ALA A 348 -2.70 -20.50 -12.45
C ALA A 348 -2.82 -19.09 -13.07
N LEU A 349 -2.79 -18.99 -14.40
CA LEU A 349 -3.05 -17.75 -15.14
C LEU A 349 -4.54 -17.36 -15.02
N ILE A 350 -5.44 -18.33 -15.22
CA ILE A 350 -6.88 -18.13 -15.07
C ILE A 350 -7.21 -17.68 -13.63
N ASN A 351 -6.56 -18.25 -12.63
CA ASN A 351 -6.73 -17.81 -11.24
C ASN A 351 -6.27 -16.37 -11.02
N ALA A 352 -5.17 -15.93 -11.65
CA ALA A 352 -4.75 -14.53 -11.58
C ALA A 352 -5.80 -13.58 -12.18
N TYR A 353 -6.38 -13.95 -13.32
CA TYR A 353 -7.50 -13.23 -13.93
C TYR A 353 -8.75 -13.19 -13.02
N ASN A 354 -9.11 -14.32 -12.42
CA ASN A 354 -10.27 -14.43 -11.53
C ASN A 354 -10.09 -13.60 -10.24
N ILE A 355 -8.88 -13.59 -9.68
CA ILE A 355 -8.54 -12.71 -8.54
C ILE A 355 -8.72 -11.25 -8.93
N ALA A 356 -8.21 -10.85 -10.10
CA ALA A 356 -8.37 -9.48 -10.57
C ALA A 356 -9.85 -9.09 -10.66
N HIS A 357 -10.69 -9.96 -11.22
CA HIS A 357 -12.11 -9.72 -11.39
C HIS A 357 -12.92 -9.78 -10.10
N SER A 358 -12.42 -10.45 -9.07
CA SER A 358 -13.07 -10.51 -7.75
C SER A 358 -12.73 -9.29 -6.87
N CYS A 359 -11.76 -8.48 -7.27
CA CYS A 359 -11.34 -7.29 -6.53
C CYS A 359 -12.21 -6.08 -6.90
N HIS A 360 -12.86 -5.46 -5.92
CA HIS A 360 -13.73 -4.30 -6.12
C HIS A 360 -13.43 -3.22 -5.08
N VAL A 361 -12.45 -2.37 -5.38
CA VAL A 361 -12.14 -1.19 -4.59
C VAL A 361 -12.67 0.07 -5.29
N ASP A 362 -13.50 0.83 -4.58
CA ASP A 362 -13.97 2.14 -5.04
C ASP A 362 -13.31 3.25 -4.21
N LEU A 363 -12.51 4.09 -4.88
CA LEU A 363 -11.86 5.22 -4.23
C LEU A 363 -12.79 6.43 -4.35
N ASP A 364 -13.31 6.88 -3.22
CA ASP A 364 -14.17 8.07 -3.17
C ASP A 364 -13.36 9.33 -3.53
N GLU A 365 -13.57 9.81 -4.75
CA GLU A 365 -12.98 11.05 -5.27
C GLU A 365 -13.87 12.28 -5.05
N SER A 366 -15.06 12.11 -4.48
CA SER A 366 -16.12 13.11 -4.49
C SER A 366 -16.41 13.71 -3.12
N SER A 367 -16.24 12.95 -2.03
CA SER A 367 -16.52 13.48 -0.71
C SER A 367 -15.43 14.43 -0.24
N ILE A 368 -15.87 15.60 0.19
CA ILE A 368 -15.03 16.52 0.96
C ILE A 368 -15.09 16.05 2.41
N LYS A 369 -13.94 15.72 2.98
CA LYS A 369 -13.81 15.36 4.40
C LYS A 369 -13.26 16.55 5.17
N TYR A 370 -14.13 17.26 5.87
CA TYR A 370 -13.71 18.29 6.82
C TYR A 370 -13.32 17.65 8.16
N PRO A 371 -12.32 18.21 8.87
CA PRO A 371 -12.12 17.91 10.28
C PRO A 371 -13.38 18.17 11.10
N GLU A 372 -13.54 17.44 12.20
CA GLU A 372 -14.56 17.76 13.20
C GLU A 372 -14.25 19.14 13.78
N PHE A 373 -15.24 20.03 13.76
CA PHE A 373 -15.17 21.39 14.27
C PHE A 373 -16.47 21.71 14.99
N GLU A 374 -16.36 22.21 16.22
CA GLU A 374 -17.52 22.54 17.05
C GLU A 374 -17.76 24.05 17.05
N VAL A 375 -19.03 24.44 17.08
CA VAL A 375 -19.48 25.81 17.28
C VAL A 375 -20.34 25.86 18.55
N PRO A 376 -20.48 27.02 19.22
CA PRO A 376 -21.32 27.11 20.42
C PRO A 376 -22.77 26.71 20.12
N ASP A 377 -23.46 26.13 21.11
CA ASP A 377 -24.77 25.47 20.97
C ASP A 377 -25.85 26.31 20.27
N ASP A 378 -25.78 27.64 20.41
CA ASP A 378 -26.73 28.58 19.78
C ASP A 378 -26.46 28.85 18.29
N PHE A 379 -25.43 28.23 17.70
CA PHE A 379 -25.00 28.48 16.34
C PHE A 379 -24.84 27.21 15.50
N ASP A 380 -25.04 27.38 14.19
CA ASP A 380 -24.47 26.53 13.14
C ASP A 380 -23.21 27.19 12.53
N PHE A 381 -22.52 26.52 11.61
CA PHE A 381 -21.30 27.07 10.98
C PHE A 381 -21.55 28.41 10.25
N ASP A 382 -22.71 28.56 9.60
CA ASP A 382 -23.03 29.76 8.83
C ASP A 382 -23.30 30.96 9.74
N SER A 383 -24.14 30.76 10.75
CA SER A 383 -24.53 31.75 11.74
C SER A 383 -23.38 32.13 12.65
N TYR A 384 -22.52 31.18 13.03
CA TYR A 384 -21.32 31.48 13.81
C TYR A 384 -20.32 32.30 13.00
N LEU A 385 -20.06 31.92 11.74
CA LEU A 385 -19.19 32.68 10.84
C LEU A 385 -19.72 34.10 10.63
N ALA A 386 -21.04 34.24 10.43
CA ALA A 386 -21.68 35.55 10.33
C ALA A 386 -21.52 36.35 11.62
N HIS A 387 -21.71 35.74 12.80
CA HIS A 387 -21.55 36.39 14.10
C HIS A 387 -20.14 36.95 14.28
N ILE A 388 -19.10 36.12 14.13
CA ILE A 388 -17.71 36.56 14.30
C ILE A 388 -17.29 37.57 13.25
N SER A 389 -17.81 37.48 12.02
CA SER A 389 -17.48 38.42 10.96
C SER A 389 -18.09 39.80 11.19
N ASN A 390 -19.34 39.85 11.68
CA ASN A 390 -19.98 41.11 12.07
C ASN A 390 -19.28 41.74 13.27
N LYS A 391 -18.91 40.94 14.27
CA LYS A 391 -18.10 41.40 15.40
C LYS A 391 -16.76 41.99 14.93
N GLY A 392 -16.04 41.26 14.08
CA GLY A 392 -14.77 41.68 13.53
C GLY A 392 -14.85 42.96 12.69
N LEU A 393 -15.94 43.15 11.94
CA LEU A 393 -16.18 44.40 11.22
C LEU A 393 -16.29 45.59 12.18
N MET A 394 -17.00 45.42 13.30
CA MET A 394 -17.13 46.47 14.32
C MET A 394 -15.79 46.75 15.03
N GLU A 395 -15.00 45.72 15.31
CA GLU A 395 -13.64 45.86 15.86
C GLU A 395 -12.73 46.64 14.91
N LYS A 396 -12.72 46.31 13.62
CA LYS A 396 -11.96 47.06 12.61
C LYS A 396 -12.40 48.52 12.47
N ILE A 397 -13.69 48.79 12.65
CA ILE A 397 -14.25 50.15 12.75
C ILE A 397 -13.72 50.89 13.97
N ALA A 398 -13.73 50.26 15.15
CA ALA A 398 -13.27 50.85 16.40
C ALA A 398 -11.76 51.14 16.41
N GLU A 399 -10.94 50.31 15.74
CA GLU A 399 -9.49 50.49 15.56
C GLU A 399 -9.08 51.77 14.78
N GLY A 400 -10.04 52.59 14.34
CA GLY A 400 -9.75 53.85 13.65
C GLY A 400 -9.59 53.72 12.14
N ASN A 401 -9.72 52.51 11.57
CA ASN A 401 -9.62 52.29 10.12
C ASN A 401 -10.75 52.97 9.31
N PHE A 402 -11.79 53.50 9.98
CA PHE A 402 -13.04 53.93 9.37
C PHE A 402 -13.61 55.31 9.81
N VAL A 403 -12.82 56.16 10.48
CA VAL A 403 -13.37 57.38 11.13
C VAL A 403 -13.32 58.63 10.21
N GLY A 404 -14.47 59.30 10.01
CA GLY A 404 -14.57 60.56 9.26
C GLY A 404 -16.01 60.97 8.89
N LYS A 405 -16.19 62.15 8.26
CA LYS A 405 -17.50 62.76 7.86
C LYS A 405 -18.40 61.87 6.97
N ASN A 406 -17.91 60.72 6.51
CA ASN A 406 -18.60 59.77 5.63
C ASN A 406 -18.78 58.36 6.25
N PHE A 407 -18.71 58.24 7.58
CA PHE A 407 -18.80 56.97 8.31
C PHE A 407 -19.95 56.07 7.83
N TYR A 408 -21.17 56.60 7.79
CA TYR A 408 -22.36 55.82 7.44
C TYR A 408 -22.31 55.28 6.00
N LYS A 409 -21.81 56.08 5.05
CA LYS A 409 -21.64 55.67 3.64
C LYS A 409 -20.62 54.54 3.51
N MET A 410 -19.52 54.63 4.25
CA MET A 410 -18.47 53.62 4.26
C MET A 410 -18.92 52.33 4.95
N TYR A 411 -19.56 52.44 6.11
CA TYR A 411 -20.17 51.29 6.80
C TYR A 411 -21.11 50.52 5.88
N ARG A 412 -22.03 51.20 5.18
CA ARG A 412 -22.93 50.55 4.21
C ARG A 412 -22.18 49.83 3.08
N LYS A 413 -21.06 50.38 2.60
CA LYS A 413 -20.22 49.73 1.57
C LYS A 413 -19.62 48.43 2.09
N TYR A 414 -19.03 48.44 3.28
CA TYR A 414 -18.40 47.25 3.88
C TYR A 414 -19.46 46.22 4.28
N LYS A 415 -20.54 46.64 4.94
CA LYS A 415 -21.63 45.76 5.34
C LYS A 415 -22.27 45.05 4.14
N ARG A 416 -22.56 45.79 3.05
CA ARG A 416 -23.10 45.19 1.82
C ARG A 416 -22.16 44.16 1.21
N ARG A 417 -20.84 44.41 1.20
CA ARG A 417 -19.85 43.44 0.72
C ARG A 417 -19.78 42.23 1.65
N LEU A 418 -19.81 42.45 2.97
CA LEU A 418 -19.74 41.39 3.96
C LEU A 418 -20.94 40.44 3.84
N ASP A 419 -22.15 40.98 3.74
CA ASP A 419 -23.38 40.20 3.63
C ASP A 419 -23.38 39.37 2.34
N TYR A 420 -22.96 39.96 1.22
CA TYR A 420 -22.78 39.23 -0.05
C TYR A 420 -21.75 38.09 0.07
N GLU A 421 -20.59 38.34 0.66
CA GLU A 421 -19.56 37.30 0.82
C GLU A 421 -20.04 36.15 1.73
N LEU A 422 -20.73 36.47 2.83
CA LEU A 422 -21.30 35.47 3.75
C LEU A 422 -22.37 34.62 3.05
N GLU A 423 -23.26 35.24 2.28
CA GLU A 423 -24.28 34.52 1.50
C GLU A 423 -23.65 33.57 0.50
N VAL A 424 -22.62 34.02 -0.23
CA VAL A 424 -21.91 33.17 -1.19
C VAL A 424 -21.17 32.03 -0.50
N ILE A 425 -20.51 32.28 0.64
CA ILE A 425 -19.80 31.25 1.43
C ILE A 425 -20.78 30.16 1.90
N LYS A 426 -21.94 30.58 2.41
CA LYS A 426 -23.04 29.70 2.78
C LYS A 426 -23.51 28.85 1.60
N ASN A 427 -23.80 29.48 0.46
CA ASN A 427 -24.26 28.80 -0.75
C ASN A 427 -23.22 27.81 -1.33
N LYS A 428 -21.94 27.99 -1.02
CA LYS A 428 -20.86 27.07 -1.41
C LYS A 428 -20.52 26.03 -0.34
N ASN A 429 -21.20 26.05 0.82
CA ASN A 429 -20.97 25.15 1.95
C ASN A 429 -19.50 25.14 2.43
N ILE A 430 -18.86 26.31 2.50
CA ILE A 430 -17.45 26.46 2.93
C ILE A 430 -17.30 27.20 4.26
N SER A 431 -18.38 27.38 5.02
CA SER A 431 -18.35 28.07 6.32
C SER A 431 -17.50 27.33 7.34
N ALA A 432 -17.62 26.00 7.42
CA ALA A 432 -16.78 25.16 8.29
C ALA A 432 -15.28 25.32 7.99
N TYR A 433 -14.91 25.33 6.70
CA TYR A 433 -13.53 25.59 6.28
C TYR A 433 -13.04 26.96 6.76
N MET A 434 -13.85 28.01 6.59
CA MET A 434 -13.48 29.36 7.03
C MET A 434 -13.30 29.44 8.55
N LEU A 435 -14.16 28.75 9.32
CA LEU A 435 -14.07 28.71 10.78
C LEU A 435 -12.83 27.96 11.28
N ILE A 436 -12.49 26.81 10.68
CA ILE A 436 -11.27 26.08 11.00
C ILE A 436 -10.04 26.96 10.73
N VAL A 437 -10.00 27.65 9.58
CA VAL A 437 -8.91 28.56 9.21
C VAL A 437 -8.80 29.74 10.17
N TRP A 438 -9.94 30.32 10.54
CA TRP A 438 -10.00 31.38 11.54
C TRP A 438 -9.47 30.92 12.89
N ASP A 439 -9.86 29.73 13.36
CA ASP A 439 -9.53 29.23 14.70
C ASP A 439 -8.01 29.09 14.90
N TYR A 440 -7.31 28.35 14.03
CA TYR A 440 -5.87 28.17 14.21
C TYR A 440 -5.07 29.46 13.98
N ILE A 441 -5.56 30.40 13.15
CA ILE A 441 -4.93 31.72 12.98
C ILE A 441 -5.12 32.58 14.22
N ASN A 442 -6.33 32.57 14.78
CA ASN A 442 -6.66 33.31 15.99
C ASN A 442 -5.91 32.75 17.20
N PHE A 443 -5.78 31.41 17.30
CA PHE A 443 -4.90 30.75 18.26
C PHE A 443 -3.47 31.25 18.13
N ALA A 444 -2.89 31.25 16.92
CA ALA A 444 -1.53 31.74 16.69
C ALA A 444 -1.35 33.19 17.16
N LYS A 445 -2.28 34.08 16.80
CA LYS A 445 -2.27 35.49 17.22
C LYS A 445 -2.35 35.67 18.74
N ARG A 446 -3.17 34.88 19.43
CA ARG A 446 -3.32 34.92 20.90
C ARG A 446 -2.11 34.38 21.66
N ASN A 447 -1.28 33.57 21.00
CA ASN A 447 -0.07 32.98 21.56
C ASN A 447 1.20 33.65 21.02
N ASP A 448 1.09 34.90 20.57
CA ASP A 448 2.22 35.70 20.05
C ASP A 448 3.01 35.04 18.91
N ILE A 449 2.37 34.15 18.14
CA ILE A 449 2.94 33.55 16.93
C ILE A 449 2.67 34.49 15.77
N LEU A 450 3.75 34.95 15.12
CA LEU A 450 3.66 35.86 13.97
C LEU A 450 2.87 35.25 12.81
N VAL A 451 1.81 35.93 12.37
CA VAL A 451 0.99 35.57 11.22
C VAL A 451 1.17 36.63 10.12
N GLY A 452 1.54 36.20 8.91
CA GLY A 452 1.67 37.09 7.76
C GLY A 452 0.33 37.73 7.35
N PRO A 453 0.36 38.78 6.49
CA PRO A 453 -0.85 39.54 6.14
C PRO A 453 -1.87 38.78 5.27
N GLY A 454 -1.56 37.56 4.83
CA GLY A 454 -2.34 36.76 3.89
C GLY A 454 -1.64 36.63 2.53
N ARG A 455 -1.89 35.53 1.82
CA ARG A 455 -1.32 35.26 0.48
C ARG A 455 -2.38 34.72 -0.48
N GLY A 456 -2.12 34.85 -1.77
CA GLY A 456 -3.02 34.35 -2.82
C GLY A 456 -4.38 35.06 -2.83
N SER A 457 -5.40 34.38 -3.34
CA SER A 457 -6.74 34.96 -3.51
C SER A 457 -7.50 35.20 -2.20
N ALA A 458 -7.01 34.64 -1.07
CA ALA A 458 -7.64 34.83 0.24
C ALA A 458 -7.72 36.30 0.66
N ALA A 459 -6.74 37.13 0.28
CA ALA A 459 -6.68 38.56 0.58
C ALA A 459 -7.82 39.38 -0.08
N GLY A 460 -8.53 38.84 -1.07
CA GLY A 460 -9.67 39.51 -1.71
C GLY A 460 -11.00 39.40 -0.95
N SER A 461 -11.04 38.66 0.16
CA SER A 461 -12.25 38.42 0.94
C SER A 461 -12.33 39.34 2.16
N LEU A 462 -13.42 40.10 2.24
CA LEU A 462 -13.73 40.91 3.40
C LEU A 462 -14.03 40.04 4.62
N VAL A 463 -14.71 38.90 4.46
CA VAL A 463 -14.92 37.93 5.56
C VAL A 463 -13.57 37.50 6.16
N ALA A 464 -12.58 37.20 5.33
CA ALA A 464 -11.24 36.82 5.79
C ALA A 464 -10.52 37.98 6.50
N TYR A 465 -10.67 39.21 6.02
CA TYR A 465 -10.06 40.38 6.65
C TYR A 465 -10.68 40.70 8.02
N VAL A 466 -12.01 40.75 8.12
CA VAL A 466 -12.69 41.14 9.36
C VAL A 466 -12.59 40.09 10.45
N THR A 467 -12.52 38.80 10.10
CA THR A 467 -12.25 37.71 11.05
C THR A 467 -10.77 37.63 11.44
N GLY A 468 -9.89 38.35 10.75
CA GLY A 468 -8.46 38.32 11.00
C GLY A 468 -7.73 37.12 10.39
N ILE A 469 -8.33 36.38 9.47
CA ILE A 469 -7.63 35.39 8.63
C ILE A 469 -6.59 36.09 7.75
N THR A 470 -6.91 37.28 7.25
CA THR A 470 -5.97 38.17 6.54
C THR A 470 -5.88 39.50 7.26
N ASN A 471 -4.80 40.25 7.03
CA ASN A 471 -4.61 41.59 7.62
C ASN A 471 -4.62 42.71 6.55
N LEU A 472 -5.12 42.41 5.35
CA LEU A 472 -5.15 43.36 4.24
C LEU A 472 -6.60 43.69 3.86
N ASP A 473 -6.94 44.98 3.86
CA ASP A 473 -8.28 45.46 3.56
C ASP A 473 -8.60 45.33 2.06
N PRO A 474 -9.48 44.41 1.65
CA PRO A 474 -9.74 44.18 0.24
C PRO A 474 -10.46 45.35 -0.44
N ILE A 475 -11.25 46.14 0.29
CA ILE A 475 -11.97 47.26 -0.31
C ILE A 475 -11.04 48.44 -0.53
N ARG A 476 -10.09 48.68 0.40
CA ARG A 476 -9.07 49.74 0.26
C ARG A 476 -8.17 49.50 -0.94
N TYR A 477 -7.73 48.27 -1.15
CA TYR A 477 -6.81 47.90 -2.23
C TYR A 477 -7.51 47.37 -3.50
N ASN A 478 -8.84 47.53 -3.59
CA ASN A 478 -9.65 47.11 -4.72
C ASN A 478 -9.46 45.63 -5.12
N LEU A 479 -9.37 44.76 -4.12
CA LEU A 479 -9.24 43.32 -4.30
C LEU A 479 -10.61 42.65 -4.48
N LEU A 480 -10.65 41.72 -5.43
CA LEU A 480 -11.89 41.07 -5.86
C LEU A 480 -12.12 39.76 -5.10
N PHE A 481 -13.30 39.60 -4.52
CA PHE A 481 -13.72 38.36 -3.86
C PHE A 481 -14.01 37.27 -4.91
N GLU A 482 -14.49 37.67 -6.07
CA GLU A 482 -14.78 36.82 -7.23
C GLU A 482 -13.54 36.07 -7.71
N ARG A 483 -12.35 36.67 -7.54
CA ARG A 483 -11.07 36.01 -7.83
C ARG A 483 -10.79 34.85 -6.86
N LYS A 484 -11.30 34.91 -5.63
CA LYS A 484 -11.27 33.81 -4.64
C LYS A 484 -12.30 32.74 -4.98
N LEU A 485 -13.48 33.14 -5.44
CA LEU A 485 -14.56 32.23 -5.88
C LEU A 485 -14.14 31.27 -6.98
N ILE A 486 -13.38 31.73 -7.98
CA ILE A 486 -12.86 30.86 -9.06
C ILE A 486 -11.94 29.75 -8.49
N ALA A 487 -11.25 30.00 -7.38
CA ALA A 487 -10.45 28.99 -6.69
C ALA A 487 -11.31 27.97 -5.92
N PHE A 488 -12.46 28.38 -5.36
CA PHE A 488 -13.41 27.47 -4.71
C PHE A 488 -14.26 26.67 -5.70
N VAL A 489 -14.60 27.24 -6.86
CA VAL A 489 -15.25 26.50 -7.95
C VAL A 489 -14.35 25.36 -8.45
N LYS A 490 -13.03 25.55 -8.49
CA LYS A 490 -12.06 24.48 -8.78
C LYS A 490 -11.98 23.38 -7.71
N LEU A 491 -12.42 23.64 -6.49
CA LEU A 491 -12.50 22.64 -5.41
C LEU A 491 -13.84 21.87 -5.41
N GLY A 492 -14.88 22.39 -6.07
CA GLY A 492 -16.22 21.80 -6.09
C GLY A 492 -16.67 21.20 -7.42
N GLU A 493 -15.99 21.45 -8.54
CA GLU A 493 -16.38 20.91 -9.85
C GLU A 493 -15.19 20.31 -10.61
N PHE A 494 -15.14 18.98 -10.65
CA PHE A 494 -14.54 18.23 -11.76
C PHE A 494 -15.66 17.48 -12.49
N ARG A 495 -16.49 18.22 -13.25
CA ARG A 495 -17.18 17.72 -14.46
C ARG A 495 -17.93 18.84 -15.18
N GLY A 496 -17.37 19.26 -16.32
CA GLY A 496 -18.12 19.74 -17.48
C GLY A 496 -18.64 21.18 -17.48
N SER A 497 -17.79 22.17 -17.78
CA SER A 497 -18.18 23.25 -18.72
C SER A 497 -16.99 24.11 -19.19
N LEU A 498 -16.25 23.61 -20.20
CA LEU A 498 -15.35 24.47 -20.98
C LEU A 498 -16.11 25.61 -21.71
N ARG A 499 -17.44 25.51 -21.84
CA ARG A 499 -18.29 26.50 -22.52
C ARG A 499 -18.60 27.75 -21.67
N ALA A 500 -18.61 27.66 -20.34
CA ALA A 500 -18.86 28.83 -19.48
C ALA A 500 -17.63 29.76 -19.40
N MET A 501 -16.41 29.22 -19.54
CA MET A 501 -15.17 30.01 -19.48
C MET A 501 -15.02 31.01 -20.63
N LYS A 502 -15.60 30.74 -21.81
CA LYS A 502 -15.49 31.68 -22.95
C LYS A 502 -16.30 32.96 -22.77
N HIS A 503 -17.39 32.96 -22.00
CA HIS A 503 -18.21 34.17 -21.80
C HIS A 503 -17.66 35.11 -20.71
N MET A 504 -16.99 34.61 -19.67
CA MET A 504 -16.43 35.48 -18.62
C MET A 504 -15.16 36.24 -19.04
N VAL A 505 -14.34 35.67 -19.94
CA VAL A 505 -13.13 36.35 -20.44
C VAL A 505 -13.47 37.51 -21.39
N ILE A 506 -14.66 37.50 -22.00
CA ILE A 506 -15.10 38.57 -22.90
C ILE A 506 -15.58 39.80 -22.11
N LEU A 507 -16.17 39.61 -20.92
CA LEU A 507 -16.67 40.72 -20.09
C LEU A 507 -15.57 41.48 -19.33
N SER A 508 -14.37 40.91 -19.16
CA SER A 508 -13.24 41.62 -18.52
C SER A 508 -12.42 42.48 -19.49
N ARG A 509 -12.78 42.55 -20.77
CA ARG A 509 -12.15 43.43 -21.77
C ARG A 509 -13.00 44.66 -22.13
N ALA A 510 -14.16 44.83 -21.51
CA ALA A 510 -15.11 45.90 -21.82
C ALA A 510 -15.52 46.73 -20.59
N ALA A 511 -14.68 46.81 -19.55
CA ALA A 511 -14.88 47.67 -18.39
C ALA A 511 -13.61 48.46 -18.06
#